data_AF-A0A7W6X063-F1
#
_entry.id   AF-A0A7W6X063-F1
#
_cell.length_a   1.000
_cell.length_b   1.000
_cell.length_c   1.000
_cell.angle_alpha   90.00
_cell.angle_beta   90.00
_cell.angle_gamma   90.00
#
_symmetry.space_group_name_H-M   'P 1'
#
loop_
_entity.id
_entity.type
_entity.pdbx_description
1 polymer ?
#
loop_
_entity_poly.entity_id
_entity_poly.type
_entity_poly.pdbx_seq_one_letter_code
_entity_poly.pdbx_strand_id
1 'polypeptide(L)'
;MAAGTNQFVVRTSLSTFAFSNLIPKLQAFSSEAGGVDIVSSLSPPISSDDFNLLITSDPFVIEPADSWKIYNEELVCVGPPNLVAGRELSIARLTPILNITSRPDILPTWLRP
;
A
#
# COMPACT_ATOMS: atom_id res chain seq x y z
N MET A 1 -25.70 -21.60 8.07
CA MET A 1 -24.30 -21.90 7.69
C MET A 1 -24.26 -22.00 6.18
N ALA A 2 -23.88 -20.93 5.50
CA ALA A 2 -23.72 -20.92 4.05
C ALA A 2 -22.27 -21.27 3.70
N ALA A 3 -22.09 -22.04 2.62
CA ALA A 3 -20.84 -22.60 2.15
C ALA A 3 -19.72 -21.55 2.09
N GLY A 4 -18.62 -21.82 2.79
CA GLY A 4 -17.38 -21.04 2.70
C GLY A 4 -16.78 -21.19 1.31
N THR A 5 -17.09 -20.27 0.41
CA THR A 5 -16.23 -19.96 -0.72
C THR A 5 -14.88 -19.55 -0.14
N ASN A 6 -13.81 -20.28 -0.49
CA ASN A 6 -12.43 -19.93 -0.18
C ASN A 6 -12.18 -18.49 -0.67
N GLN A 7 -12.35 -17.52 0.22
CA GLN A 7 -12.16 -16.12 -0.08
C GLN A 7 -10.69 -15.83 0.11
N PHE A 8 -10.00 -15.52 -0.98
CA PHE A 8 -8.58 -15.25 -0.93
C PHE A 8 -8.36 -13.87 -0.32
N VAL A 9 -7.67 -13.80 0.81
CA VAL A 9 -7.47 -12.54 1.54
C VAL A 9 -6.09 -11.99 1.23
N VAL A 10 -6.05 -10.80 0.63
CA VAL A 10 -4.85 -10.02 0.35
C VAL A 10 -4.72 -8.90 1.36
N ARG A 11 -3.66 -8.92 2.16
CA ARG A 11 -3.32 -7.84 3.07
C ARG A 11 -2.27 -6.92 2.45
N THR A 12 -2.41 -5.61 2.63
CA THR A 12 -1.42 -4.66 2.12
C THR A 12 -1.29 -3.38 2.95
N SER A 13 -0.07 -2.85 3.08
CA SER A 13 0.19 -1.51 3.61
C SER A 13 0.18 -0.42 2.53
N LEU A 14 0.06 -0.81 1.26
CA LEU A 14 0.15 0.06 0.08
C LEU A 14 -1.25 0.48 -0.40
N SER A 15 -1.92 1.37 0.33
CA SER A 15 -3.30 1.80 0.00
C SER A 15 -3.43 2.33 -1.44
N THR A 16 -2.48 3.15 -1.90
CA THR A 16 -2.49 3.66 -3.29
C THR A 16 -2.42 2.51 -4.30
N PHE A 17 -1.55 1.53 -4.07
CA PHE A 17 -1.45 0.35 -4.93
C PHE A 17 -2.75 -0.45 -4.93
N ALA A 18 -3.35 -0.67 -3.76
CA ALA A 18 -4.63 -1.36 -3.65
C ALA A 18 -5.72 -0.67 -4.49
N PHE A 19 -5.89 0.64 -4.34
CA PHE A 19 -6.92 1.41 -5.06
C PHE A 19 -6.66 1.58 -6.55
N SER A 20 -5.40 1.77 -6.96
CA SER A 20 -5.06 2.05 -8.36
C SER A 20 -4.84 0.78 -9.20
N ASN A 21 -4.46 -0.35 -8.59
CA ASN A 21 -4.05 -1.55 -9.31
C ASN A 21 -4.89 -2.79 -8.98
N LEU A 22 -5.16 -3.05 -7.70
CA LEU A 22 -5.85 -4.28 -7.29
C LEU A 22 -7.36 -4.17 -7.46
N ILE A 23 -7.98 -3.19 -6.80
CA ILE A 23 -9.45 -2.98 -6.79
C ILE A 23 -10.03 -2.91 -8.21
N PRO A 24 -9.44 -2.17 -9.18
CA PRO A 24 -9.98 -2.11 -10.54
C PRO A 24 -9.95 -3.44 -11.29
N LYS A 25 -9.10 -4.39 -10.87
CA LYS A 25 -8.93 -5.71 -11.50
C LYS A 25 -9.70 -6.82 -10.79
N LEU A 26 -10.29 -6.54 -9.62
CA LEU A 26 -10.98 -7.53 -8.80
C LEU A 26 -12.11 -8.24 -9.54
N GLN A 27 -12.90 -7.50 -10.33
CA GLN A 27 -14.03 -8.10 -11.06
C GLN A 27 -13.55 -9.15 -12.06
N ALA A 28 -12.50 -8.83 -12.83
CA ALA A 28 -11.92 -9.76 -13.79
C ALA A 28 -11.33 -10.99 -13.09
N PHE A 29 -10.53 -10.77 -12.05
CA PHE A 29 -9.94 -11.87 -11.27
C PHE A 29 -11.01 -12.76 -10.62
N SER A 30 -12.05 -12.16 -10.02
CA SER A 30 -13.10 -12.90 -9.32
C SER A 30 -13.92 -13.79 -10.25
N SER A 31 -14.00 -13.44 -11.54
CA SER A 31 -14.66 -14.27 -12.53
C SER A 31 -13.90 -15.56 -12.88
N GLU A 32 -12.58 -15.59 -12.64
CA GLU A 32 -11.70 -16.71 -12.99
C GLU A 32 -11.30 -17.55 -11.77
N ALA A 33 -11.03 -16.90 -10.62
CA ALA A 33 -10.37 -17.52 -9.47
C ALA A 33 -11.20 -17.50 -8.17
N GLY A 34 -12.38 -16.88 -8.17
CA GLY A 34 -13.24 -16.75 -6.99
C GLY A 34 -13.04 -15.44 -6.22
N GLY A 35 -13.78 -15.26 -5.13
CA GLY A 35 -13.82 -14.01 -4.37
C GLY A 35 -12.48 -13.66 -3.72
N VAL A 36 -12.13 -12.37 -3.75
CA VAL A 36 -10.93 -11.81 -3.10
C VAL A 36 -11.33 -10.68 -2.17
N ASP A 37 -10.80 -10.73 -0.95
CA ASP A 37 -10.86 -9.61 -0.01
C ASP A 37 -9.54 -8.87 0.04
N ILE A 38 -9.61 -7.55 -0.01
CA ILE A 38 -8.44 -6.69 0.14
C ILE A 38 -8.54 -5.97 1.49
N VAL A 39 -7.58 -6.26 2.37
CA VAL A 39 -7.45 -5.64 3.68
C VAL A 39 -6.27 -4.67 3.66
N SER A 40 -6.57 -3.38 3.78
CA SER A 40 -5.53 -2.36 3.96
C SER A 40 -5.21 -2.17 5.44
N SER A 41 -3.95 -2.37 5.82
CA SER A 41 -3.50 -2.25 7.21
C SER A 41 -2.10 -1.66 7.25
N LEU A 42 -1.89 -0.68 8.12
CA LEU A 42 -0.59 -0.04 8.34
C LEU A 42 0.14 -0.61 9.58
N SER A 43 -0.49 -1.53 10.31
CA SER A 43 0.17 -2.26 11.39
C SER A 43 1.10 -3.32 10.81
N PRO A 44 2.24 -3.63 11.43
CA PRO A 44 3.06 -4.77 11.02
C PRO A 44 2.24 -6.08 11.05
N PRO A 45 2.45 -7.02 10.11
CA PRO A 45 1.86 -8.36 10.20
C PRO A 45 2.32 -9.08 11.47
N ILE A 46 1.40 -9.81 12.08
CA ILE A 46 1.69 -10.74 13.18
C ILE A 46 1.25 -12.15 12.80
N SER A 47 1.85 -13.16 13.43
CA SER A 47 1.57 -14.59 13.17
C SER A 47 0.11 -15.00 13.29
N SER A 48 -0.70 -14.22 14.02
CA SER A 48 -2.14 -14.47 14.21
C SER A 48 -3.03 -13.77 13.19
N ASP A 49 -2.46 -12.98 12.27
CA ASP A 49 -3.22 -12.36 11.20
C ASP A 49 -3.65 -13.41 10.17
N ASP A 50 -4.94 -13.39 9.82
CA ASP A 50 -5.52 -14.34 8.86
C ASP A 50 -5.55 -13.72 7.45
N PHE A 51 -4.51 -13.99 6.66
CA PHE A 51 -4.44 -13.62 5.25
C PHE A 51 -3.65 -14.65 4.43
N ASN A 52 -3.90 -14.69 3.12
CA ASN A 52 -3.20 -15.61 2.21
C ASN A 52 -2.00 -14.96 1.52
N LEU A 53 -2.04 -13.66 1.27
CA LEU A 53 -0.97 -12.92 0.59
C LEU A 53 -0.74 -11.57 1.27
N LEU A 54 0.53 -11.23 1.49
CA LEU A 54 0.96 -9.90 1.91
C LEU A 54 1.62 -9.16 0.75
N ILE A 55 1.11 -7.98 0.41
CA ILE A 55 1.75 -7.06 -0.54
C ILE A 55 2.24 -5.83 0.23
N THR A 56 3.55 -5.66 0.34
CA THR A 56 4.13 -4.57 1.13
C THR A 56 5.44 -4.06 0.52
N SER A 57 5.77 -2.79 0.77
CA SER A 57 7.11 -2.24 0.58
C SER A 57 7.94 -2.23 1.87
N ASP A 58 7.37 -2.70 2.98
CA ASP A 58 8.00 -2.68 4.30
C ASP A 58 9.19 -3.67 4.33
N PRO A 59 10.38 -3.23 4.76
CA PRO A 59 11.59 -4.06 4.75
C PRO A 59 11.63 -5.09 5.89
N PHE A 60 10.67 -5.06 6.82
CA PHE A 60 10.65 -5.90 8.02
C PHE A 60 9.45 -6.85 8.01
N VAL A 61 9.47 -7.83 7.11
CA VAL A 61 8.63 -9.03 7.24
C VAL A 61 9.47 -10.06 8.00
N ILE A 62 9.09 -10.31 9.25
CA ILE A 62 9.92 -11.06 10.21
C ILE A 62 9.75 -12.58 10.06
N GLU A 63 8.67 -13.03 9.40
CA GLU A 63 8.36 -14.45 9.29
C GLU A 63 8.88 -15.07 7.98
N PRO A 64 9.37 -16.34 8.01
CA PRO A 64 9.83 -17.03 6.83
C PRO A 64 8.64 -17.34 5.91
N ALA A 65 8.45 -16.48 4.91
CA ALA A 65 7.51 -16.69 3.82
C ALA A 65 8.24 -16.65 2.49
N ASP A 66 7.71 -17.36 1.50
CA ASP A 66 8.14 -17.17 0.12
C ASP A 66 7.89 -15.72 -0.28
N SER A 67 8.88 -15.09 -0.89
CA SER A 67 8.83 -13.67 -1.25
C SER A 67 9.22 -13.45 -2.69
N TRP A 68 8.50 -12.53 -3.34
CA TRP A 68 8.72 -12.16 -4.74
C TRP A 68 8.72 -10.64 -4.87
N LYS A 69 9.62 -10.13 -5.71
CA LYS A 69 9.62 -8.71 -6.10
C LYS A 69 8.63 -8.53 -7.24
N ILE A 70 7.51 -7.88 -6.96
CA ILE A 70 6.44 -7.65 -7.95
C ILE A 70 6.61 -6.34 -8.73
N TYR A 71 7.24 -5.33 -8.11
CA TYR A 71 7.41 -4.01 -8.70
C TYR A 71 8.63 -3.29 -8.09
N ASN A 72 9.16 -2.31 -8.81
CA ASN A 72 10.18 -1.39 -8.31
C ASN A 72 9.60 0.02 -8.22
N GLU A 73 9.49 0.55 -7.02
CA GLU A 73 8.93 1.88 -6.79
C GLU A 73 10.02 2.96 -6.93
N GLU A 74 9.68 4.08 -7.56
CA GLU A 74 10.55 5.25 -7.67
C GLU A 74 9.94 6.42 -6.91
N LEU A 75 10.72 7.04 -6.03
CA LEU A 75 10.32 8.25 -5.34
C LEU A 75 10.54 9.47 -6.24
N VAL A 76 9.44 10.16 -6.55
CA VAL A 76 9.46 11.37 -7.37
C VAL A 76 9.06 12.59 -6.55
N CYS A 77 9.72 13.72 -6.78
CA CYS A 77 9.30 15.00 -6.23
C CYS A 77 8.30 15.64 -7.19
N VAL A 78 7.06 15.81 -6.75
CA VAL A 78 6.01 16.49 -7.52
C VAL A 78 5.85 17.92 -7.02
N GLY A 79 5.57 18.85 -7.94
CA GLY A 79 5.29 20.23 -7.59
C GLY A 79 4.59 20.97 -8.73
N PRO A 80 4.05 22.17 -8.46
CA PRO A 80 3.42 23.00 -9.48
C PRO A 80 4.37 23.25 -10.66
N PRO A 81 3.91 23.21 -11.92
CA PRO A 81 4.79 23.32 -13.10
C PRO A 81 5.69 24.56 -13.08
N ASN A 82 5.15 25.70 -12.65
CA ASN A 82 5.88 26.97 -12.51
C ASN A 82 6.98 26.95 -11.44
N LEU A 83 6.96 25.98 -10.52
CA LEU A 83 7.95 25.82 -9.46
C LEU A 83 9.00 24.76 -9.79
N VAL A 84 8.66 23.75 -10.60
CA VAL A 84 9.57 22.62 -10.91
C VAL A 84 10.20 22.69 -12.30
N ALA A 85 9.63 23.45 -13.24
CA ALA A 85 10.16 23.53 -14.60
C ALA A 85 11.62 24.03 -14.63
N GLY A 86 12.49 23.25 -15.30
CA GLY A 86 13.91 23.57 -15.46
C GLY A 86 14.75 23.47 -14.19
N ARG A 87 14.20 22.94 -13.09
CA ARG A 87 14.93 22.77 -11.83
C ARG A 87 15.38 21.34 -11.66
N GLU A 88 16.61 21.18 -11.17
CA GLU A 88 17.12 19.87 -10.78
C GLU A 88 16.65 19.49 -9.37
N LEU A 89 16.76 18.20 -9.04
CA LEU A 89 16.40 17.65 -7.73
C LEU A 89 17.16 18.33 -6.57
N SER A 90 18.30 18.96 -6.85
CA SER A 90 19.06 19.76 -5.89
C SER A 90 18.23 20.91 -5.28
N ILE A 91 17.21 21.43 -5.99
CA ILE A 91 16.31 22.47 -5.48
C ILE A 91 15.52 22.01 -4.24
N ALA A 92 15.29 20.70 -4.11
CA ALA A 92 14.57 20.12 -2.98
C ALA A 92 15.23 20.48 -1.64
N ARG A 93 16.57 20.61 -1.61
CA ARG A 93 17.31 21.00 -0.39
C ARG A 93 17.10 22.45 0.03
N LEU A 94 16.66 23.30 -0.91
CA LEU A 94 16.51 24.75 -0.72
C LEU A 94 15.04 25.18 -0.67
N THR A 95 14.12 24.25 -0.91
CA THR A 95 12.69 24.53 -0.99
C THR A 95 12.00 23.90 0.22
N PRO A 96 11.03 24.58 0.87
CA PRO A 96 10.18 23.93 1.86
C PRO A 96 9.47 22.73 1.24
N ILE A 97 9.78 21.52 1.72
CA ILE A 97 9.14 20.27 1.28
C ILE A 97 8.06 19.89 2.29
N LEU A 98 6.86 19.59 1.79
CA LEU A 98 5.88 18.84 2.56
C LEU A 98 6.25 17.36 2.48
N ASN A 99 6.84 16.83 3.55
CA ASN A 99 7.12 15.41 3.62
C ASN A 99 5.84 14.66 4.02
N ILE A 100 5.33 13.82 3.12
CA ILE A 100 4.20 12.93 3.41
C ILE A 100 4.77 11.62 3.91
N THR A 101 4.96 11.53 5.22
CA THR A 101 5.23 10.25 5.87
C THR A 101 3.91 9.54 6.13
N SER A 102 3.79 8.28 5.72
CA SER A 102 2.77 7.37 6.26
C SER A 102 2.94 7.33 7.78
N ARG A 103 2.10 8.07 8.51
CA ARG A 103 2.06 8.12 9.99
C ARG A 103 0.72 7.56 10.46
N PRO A 104 0.47 6.25 10.31
CA PRO A 104 -0.74 5.61 10.85
C PRO A 104 -0.97 5.93 12.32
N ASP A 105 0.11 6.08 13.08
CA ASP A 105 0.13 6.36 14.51
C ASP A 105 -0.48 7.73 14.89
N ILE A 106 -0.52 8.69 13.97
CA ILE A 106 -1.10 10.03 14.25
C ILE A 106 -2.58 10.14 13.84
N LEU A 107 -3.10 9.21 13.03
CA LEU A 107 -4.50 9.23 12.57
C LEU A 107 -5.53 9.21 13.74
N PRO A 108 -5.36 8.39 14.80
CA PRO A 108 -6.26 8.43 15.95
C PRO A 108 -6.26 9.76 16.71
N THR A 109 -5.22 10.58 16.55
CA THR A 109 -5.12 11.91 17.16
C THR A 109 -5.90 12.95 16.36
N TRP A 110 -5.91 12.84 15.03
CA TRP A 110 -6.63 13.76 14.14
C TRP A 110 -8.14 13.53 14.09
N LEU A 111 -8.59 12.32 14.42
CA LEU A 111 -10.01 11.96 14.44
C LEU A 111 -10.71 12.27 15.77
N ARG A 112 -10.02 12.87 16.75
CA ARG A 112 -10.67 13.34 17.97
C ARG A 112 -11.29 14.73 17.72
N PRO A 113 -12.56 14.96 18.10
CA PRO A 113 -13.25 16.23 17.92
C PRO A 113 -12.66 17.36 18.77
#